data_AF-A0A9P9FSQ3-F1
#
_entry.id   AF-A0A9P9FSQ3-F1
#
_cell.length_a   1.000
_cell.length_b   1.000
_cell.length_c   1.000
_cell.angle_alpha   90.00
_cell.angle_beta   90.00
_cell.angle_gamma   90.00
#
_symmetry.space_group_name_H-M   'P 1'
#
loop_
_entity.id
_entity.type
_entity.pdbx_description
1 polymer ?
#
loop_
_entity_poly.entity_id
_entity_poly.type
_entity_poly.pdbx_seq_one_letter_code
_entity_poly.pdbx_strand_id
1 'polypeptide(L)'
;MSDSFCPALKVFIGDEWMTVEDASQTAPDVLREVLTDAFAFVSLTPHTVPRIQLGSRFRLSLQAERKQTPYRLQKIAEECQLGTVEKSSPEMKFFESGGIHALTALAAAGTDDKNVGLLLSKLPDAELRPVLRLVKSLKPHGDFQFMAEKRQVPADGPPLGTPTENWPEENYRIDLDTLLDGDNDLTGYYPIDLDNINLFAPTL
;
A
#
# COMPACT_ATOMS: atom_id res chain seq x y z
N MET A 1 18.04 20.46 -7.77
CA MET A 1 17.75 19.65 -6.57
C MET A 1 16.88 20.48 -5.68
N SER A 2 15.57 20.29 -5.73
CA SER A 2 14.61 20.95 -4.85
C SER A 2 14.22 19.95 -3.78
N ASP A 3 14.85 20.06 -2.60
CA ASP A 3 14.33 19.47 -1.37
C ASP A 3 12.91 20.02 -1.19
N SER A 4 11.93 19.17 -1.48
CA SER A 4 10.53 19.49 -1.21
C SER A 4 10.37 19.43 0.30
N PHE A 5 10.61 20.54 0.97
CA PHE A 5 10.23 20.77 2.36
C PHE A 5 8.72 20.51 2.48
N CYS A 6 8.34 19.29 2.89
CA CYS A 6 7.05 19.10 3.53
C CYS A 6 7.19 19.74 4.92
N PRO A 7 6.53 20.87 5.21
CA PRO A 7 6.53 21.40 6.56
C PRO A 7 6.00 20.31 7.49
N ALA A 8 6.70 20.07 8.60
CA ALA A 8 6.25 19.12 9.61
C ALA A 8 4.87 19.58 10.09
N LEU A 9 3.84 18.80 9.78
CA LEU A 9 2.47 19.11 10.18
C LEU A 9 2.41 19.10 11.70
N LYS A 10 1.91 20.19 12.28
CA LYS A 10 1.74 20.34 13.73
C LYS A 10 0.27 20.31 14.08
N VAL A 11 -0.03 19.70 15.21
CA VAL A 11 -1.36 19.62 15.82
C VAL A 11 -1.31 20.19 17.22
N PHE A 12 -2.42 20.79 17.65
CA PHE A 12 -2.56 21.31 19.01
C PHE A 12 -3.32 20.28 19.84
N ILE A 13 -2.65 19.66 20.82
CA ILE A 13 -3.20 18.60 21.66
C ILE A 13 -2.88 18.92 23.13
N GLY A 14 -3.89 18.92 24.00
CA GLY A 14 -3.69 19.07 25.44
C GLY A 14 -2.92 20.34 25.86
N ASP A 15 -3.18 21.45 25.16
CA ASP A 15 -2.54 22.76 25.33
C ASP A 15 -1.11 22.93 24.76
N GLU A 16 -0.62 21.96 23.98
CA GLU A 16 0.71 22.03 23.35
C GLU A 16 0.65 21.83 21.83
N TRP A 17 1.53 22.55 21.11
CA TRP A 17 1.79 22.30 19.69
C TRP A 17 2.84 21.21 19.52
N MET A 18 2.44 20.08 18.96
CA MET A 18 3.32 18.93 18.72
C MET A 18 3.31 18.54 17.24
N THR A 19 4.35 17.85 16.79
CA THR A 19 4.36 17.29 15.42
C THR A 19 3.39 16.10 15.35
N VAL A 20 2.87 15.79 14.16
CA VAL A 20 2.03 14.59 13.96
C VAL A 20 2.76 13.31 14.35
N GLU A 21 4.09 13.25 14.17
CA GLU A 21 4.91 12.11 14.59
C GLU A 21 4.92 11.96 16.11
N ASP A 22 5.21 13.03 16.86
CA ASP A 22 5.21 13.00 18.33
C ASP A 22 3.81 12.70 18.88
N ALA A 23 2.78 13.34 18.33
CA ALA A 23 1.38 13.13 18.69
C ALA A 23 0.94 11.67 18.49
N SER A 24 1.47 11.00 17.46
CA SER A 24 1.16 9.60 17.19
C SER A 24 1.69 8.63 18.25
N GLN A 25 2.68 9.06 19.04
CA GLN A 25 3.27 8.27 20.13
C GLN A 25 2.65 8.61 21.49
N THR A 26 2.35 9.89 21.74
CA THR A 26 1.89 10.37 23.05
C THR A 26 0.37 10.34 23.22
N ALA A 27 -0.39 10.70 22.18
CA ALA A 27 -1.84 10.82 22.22
C ALA A 27 -2.49 10.35 20.90
N PRO A 28 -2.32 9.07 20.52
CA PRO A 28 -2.74 8.56 19.21
C PRO A 28 -4.25 8.65 18.95
N ASP A 29 -5.06 8.50 20.00
CA ASP A 29 -6.52 8.56 19.86
C ASP A 29 -7.01 9.99 19.66
N VAL A 30 -6.47 10.96 20.41
CA VAL A 30 -6.79 12.39 20.24
C VAL A 30 -6.32 12.89 18.88
N LEU A 31 -5.11 12.50 18.45
CA LEU A 31 -4.62 12.82 17.11
C LEU A 31 -5.58 12.30 16.03
N ARG A 32 -6.10 11.08 16.19
CA ARG A 32 -7.04 10.48 15.24
C ARG A 32 -8.34 11.28 15.16
N GLU A 33 -8.89 11.69 16.30
CA GLU A 33 -10.10 12.52 16.36
C GLU A 33 -9.86 13.87 15.68
N VAL A 34 -8.78 14.58 16.04
CA VAL A 34 -8.44 15.89 15.46
C VAL A 34 -8.26 15.81 13.95
N LEU A 35 -7.56 14.78 13.44
CA LEU A 35 -7.39 14.60 11.99
C LEU A 35 -8.70 14.22 11.29
N THR A 36 -9.57 13.45 11.96
CA THR A 36 -10.90 13.10 11.44
C THR A 36 -11.77 14.34 11.33
N ASP A 37 -11.82 15.16 12.38
CA ASP A 37 -12.60 16.40 12.41
C ASP A 37 -12.05 17.42 11.40
N ALA A 38 -10.72 17.46 11.22
CA ALA A 38 -10.10 18.31 10.20
C ALA A 38 -10.61 17.98 8.77
N PHE A 39 -10.98 16.72 8.50
CA PHE A 39 -11.55 16.35 7.19
C PHE A 39 -12.92 16.97 6.93
N ALA A 40 -13.66 17.41 7.95
CA ALA A 40 -14.92 18.14 7.77
C ALA A 40 -14.72 19.55 7.16
N PHE A 41 -13.51 20.10 7.26
CA PHE A 41 -13.19 21.46 6.80
C PHE A 41 -12.49 21.50 5.44
N VAL A 42 -12.25 20.34 4.81
CA VAL A 42 -11.58 20.25 3.51
C VAL A 42 -12.45 19.51 2.50
N SER A 43 -12.39 19.95 1.24
CA SER A 43 -13.09 19.26 0.15
C SER A 43 -12.41 17.93 -0.14
N LEU A 44 -13.06 16.83 0.24
CA LEU A 44 -12.60 15.48 -0.07
C LEU A 44 -12.91 15.14 -1.53
N THR A 45 -11.94 14.58 -2.22
CA THR A 45 -12.16 13.96 -3.53
C THR A 45 -12.58 12.50 -3.36
N PRO A 46 -13.24 11.88 -4.36
CA PRO A 46 -13.57 10.45 -4.33
C PRO A 46 -12.35 9.53 -4.10
N HIS A 47 -11.14 10.03 -4.36
CA HIS A 47 -9.88 9.30 -4.22
C HIS A 47 -9.20 9.49 -2.85
N THR A 48 -9.67 10.43 -2.04
CA THR A 48 -9.02 10.78 -0.76
C THR A 48 -9.08 9.60 0.23
N VAL A 49 -10.28 9.01 0.40
CA VAL A 49 -10.46 7.86 1.30
C VAL A 49 -9.68 6.63 0.83
N PRO A 50 -9.75 6.20 -0.46
CA PRO A 50 -8.91 5.11 -0.97
C PRO A 50 -7.41 5.32 -0.73
N ARG A 51 -6.90 6.55 -0.88
CA ARG A 51 -5.49 6.87 -0.63
C ARG A 51 -5.11 6.69 0.84
N ILE A 52 -5.95 7.16 1.77
CA ILE A 52 -5.72 6.99 3.21
C ILE A 52 -5.70 5.50 3.56
N GLN A 53 -6.67 4.73 3.04
CA GLN A 53 -6.77 3.28 3.27
C GLN A 53 -5.55 2.53 2.71
N LEU A 54 -5.12 2.82 1.49
CA LEU A 54 -3.90 2.24 0.93
C LEU A 54 -2.68 2.58 1.76
N GLY A 55 -2.51 3.85 2.15
CA GLY A 55 -1.38 4.27 2.97
C GLY A 55 -1.30 3.50 4.29
N SER A 56 -2.44 3.31 4.95
CA SER A 56 -2.52 2.51 6.18
C SER A 56 -2.13 1.05 5.95
N ARG A 57 -2.67 0.42 4.89
CA ARG A 57 -2.38 -0.99 4.55
C ARG A 57 -0.93 -1.23 4.18
N PHE A 58 -0.35 -0.35 3.36
CA PHE A 58 1.08 -0.41 3.06
C PHE A 58 1.90 -0.26 4.33
N ARG A 59 1.59 0.70 5.21
CA ARG A 59 2.31 0.85 6.48
C ARG A 59 2.26 -0.41 7.33
N LEU A 60 1.07 -0.97 7.55
CA LEU A 60 0.91 -2.20 8.32
C LEU A 60 1.71 -3.36 7.70
N SER A 61 1.62 -3.49 6.38
CA SER A 61 2.30 -4.55 5.64
C SER A 61 3.83 -4.41 5.67
N LEU A 62 4.35 -3.20 5.52
CA LEU A 62 5.79 -2.92 5.54
C LEU A 62 6.39 -3.10 6.95
N GLN A 63 5.60 -2.85 7.99
CA GLN A 63 6.03 -2.91 9.38
C GLN A 63 5.77 -4.29 10.04
N ALA A 64 5.07 -5.20 9.35
CA ALA A 64 4.82 -6.54 9.86
C ALA A 64 6.09 -7.41 9.87
N GLU A 65 6.20 -8.23 10.92
CA GLU A 65 7.13 -9.38 10.93
C GLU A 65 6.71 -10.40 9.87
N ARG A 66 7.67 -11.00 9.18
CA ARG A 66 7.39 -11.95 8.10
C ARG A 66 8.19 -13.22 8.25
N LYS A 67 7.47 -14.35 8.21
CA LYS A 67 8.05 -15.70 8.12
C LYS A 67 8.07 -16.24 6.69
N GLN A 68 7.24 -15.68 5.82
CA GLN A 68 7.08 -16.12 4.44
C GLN A 68 7.18 -14.94 3.49
N THR A 69 7.78 -15.19 2.33
CA THR A 69 7.81 -14.19 1.29
C THR A 69 6.49 -14.15 0.52
N PRO A 70 5.99 -12.96 0.16
CA PRO A 70 4.82 -12.79 -0.70
C PRO A 70 4.92 -13.62 -1.98
N TYR A 71 3.82 -14.24 -2.36
CA TYR A 71 3.73 -15.15 -3.51
C TYR A 71 4.08 -14.45 -4.82
N ARG A 72 4.72 -15.18 -5.76
CA ARG A 72 5.10 -14.76 -7.13
C ARG A 72 5.99 -13.53 -7.29
N LEU A 73 6.43 -12.90 -6.20
CA LEU A 73 7.28 -11.70 -6.27
C LEU A 73 8.55 -11.90 -7.12
N GLN A 74 9.17 -13.09 -7.07
CA GLN A 74 10.33 -13.37 -7.91
C GLN A 74 9.98 -13.39 -9.40
N LYS A 75 8.96 -14.17 -9.78
CA LYS A 75 8.50 -14.26 -11.16
C LYS A 75 8.08 -12.90 -11.73
N ILE A 76 7.32 -12.12 -10.95
CA ILE A 76 6.86 -10.80 -11.38
C ILE A 76 8.04 -9.83 -11.50
N ALA A 77 9.02 -9.89 -10.58
CA ALA A 77 10.21 -9.06 -10.68
C ALA A 77 11.03 -9.37 -11.96
N GLU A 78 11.18 -10.64 -12.31
CA GLU A 78 11.83 -11.08 -13.55
C GLU A 78 11.04 -10.60 -14.79
N GLU A 79 9.72 -10.76 -14.80
CA GLU A 79 8.85 -10.28 -15.90
C GLU A 79 8.89 -8.75 -16.05
N CYS A 80 8.94 -7.99 -14.94
CA CYS A 80 9.10 -6.54 -14.96
C CYS A 80 10.48 -6.13 -15.51
N GLN A 81 11.54 -6.85 -15.14
CA GLN A 81 12.90 -6.61 -15.66
C GLN A 81 13.01 -6.90 -17.16
N LEU A 82 12.34 -7.96 -17.62
CA LEU A 82 12.28 -8.35 -19.03
C LEU A 82 11.32 -7.45 -19.84
N GLY A 83 10.55 -6.58 -19.19
CA GLY A 83 9.59 -5.70 -19.83
C GLY A 83 8.40 -6.43 -20.45
N THR A 84 8.10 -7.65 -19.96
CA THR A 84 7.00 -8.48 -20.46
C THR A 84 5.68 -8.21 -19.75
N VAL A 85 5.70 -7.47 -18.64
CA VAL A 85 4.51 -7.03 -17.91
C VAL A 85 3.88 -5.81 -18.60
N GLU A 86 2.55 -5.75 -18.63
CA GLU A 86 1.83 -4.61 -19.20
C GLU A 86 2.17 -3.31 -18.46
N LYS A 87 2.47 -2.24 -19.20
CA LYS A 87 2.84 -0.93 -18.63
C LYS A 87 1.75 -0.28 -17.77
N SER A 88 0.49 -0.61 -18.02
CA SER A 88 -0.66 -0.09 -17.28
C SER A 88 -0.86 -0.80 -15.93
N SER A 89 -0.21 -1.96 -15.74
CA SER A 89 -0.38 -2.80 -14.55
C SER A 89 0.16 -2.13 -13.29
N PRO A 90 -0.45 -2.39 -12.12
CA PRO A 90 0.10 -1.95 -10.84
C PRO A 90 1.55 -2.41 -10.62
N GLU A 91 1.89 -3.63 -10.99
CA GLU A 91 3.22 -4.24 -10.85
C GLU A 91 4.27 -3.39 -11.56
N MET A 92 4.03 -3.08 -12.84
CA MET A 92 4.96 -2.27 -13.62
C MET A 92 5.03 -0.84 -13.09
N LYS A 93 3.91 -0.23 -12.69
CA LYS A 93 3.89 1.13 -12.11
C LYS A 93 4.67 1.22 -10.79
N PHE A 94 4.54 0.21 -9.92
CA PHE A 94 5.31 0.15 -8.68
C PHE A 94 6.80 -0.10 -8.98
N PHE A 95 7.11 -1.02 -9.90
CA PHE A 95 8.47 -1.33 -10.31
C PHE A 95 9.18 -0.13 -10.96
N GLU A 96 8.55 0.60 -11.88
CA GLU A 96 9.12 1.80 -12.49
C GLU A 96 9.36 2.91 -11.47
N SER A 97 8.50 3.01 -10.46
CA SER A 97 8.63 4.03 -9.42
C SER A 97 9.75 3.73 -8.44
N GLY A 98 9.83 2.51 -7.90
CA GLY A 98 10.72 2.19 -6.77
C GLY A 98 11.42 0.84 -6.89
N GLY A 99 11.48 0.28 -8.08
CA GLY A 99 12.11 -1.00 -8.37
C GLY A 99 11.51 -2.16 -7.58
N ILE A 100 12.37 -3.13 -7.27
CA ILE A 100 12.01 -4.31 -6.49
C ILE A 100 11.46 -3.95 -5.11
N HIS A 101 11.91 -2.85 -4.50
CA HIS A 101 11.41 -2.44 -3.19
C HIS A 101 9.92 -2.09 -3.22
N ALA A 102 9.51 -1.23 -4.15
CA ALA A 102 8.11 -0.87 -4.33
C ALA A 102 7.26 -2.07 -4.80
N LEU A 103 7.81 -2.91 -5.68
CA LEU A 103 7.12 -4.14 -6.10
C LEU A 103 6.93 -5.11 -4.92
N THR A 104 7.93 -5.23 -4.04
CA THR A 104 7.85 -6.03 -2.81
C THR A 104 6.79 -5.48 -1.87
N ALA A 105 6.68 -4.14 -1.75
CA ALA A 105 5.63 -3.48 -0.98
C ALA A 105 4.24 -3.82 -1.52
N LEU A 106 4.05 -3.79 -2.84
CA LEU A 106 2.79 -4.15 -3.49
C LEU A 106 2.42 -5.62 -3.21
N ALA A 107 3.37 -6.53 -3.45
CA ALA A 107 3.14 -7.97 -3.23
C ALA A 107 2.84 -8.28 -1.76
N ALA A 108 3.58 -7.66 -0.84
CA ALA A 108 3.37 -7.76 0.59
C ALA A 108 1.96 -7.28 0.98
N ALA A 109 1.59 -6.07 0.56
CA ALA A 109 0.30 -5.48 0.91
C ALA A 109 -0.87 -6.27 0.32
N GLY A 110 -0.76 -6.74 -0.93
CA GLY A 110 -1.77 -7.58 -1.56
C GLY A 110 -1.90 -8.97 -0.96
N THR A 111 -0.80 -9.52 -0.43
CA THR A 111 -0.83 -10.80 0.31
C THR A 111 -1.54 -10.63 1.65
N ASP A 112 -1.29 -9.53 2.36
CA ASP A 112 -1.87 -9.28 3.67
C ASP A 112 -3.33 -8.82 3.59
N ASP A 113 -3.72 -8.08 2.55
CA ASP A 113 -5.08 -7.60 2.34
C ASP A 113 -5.50 -7.61 0.86
N LYS A 114 -6.45 -8.49 0.54
CA LYS A 114 -6.98 -8.68 -0.83
C LYS A 114 -7.61 -7.43 -1.42
N ASN A 115 -8.04 -6.47 -0.60
CA ASN A 115 -8.67 -5.24 -1.07
C ASN A 115 -7.65 -4.23 -1.62
N VAL A 116 -6.34 -4.45 -1.47
CA VAL A 116 -5.32 -3.55 -2.03
C VAL A 116 -5.47 -3.43 -3.54
N GLY A 117 -5.71 -4.54 -4.26
CA GLY A 117 -5.96 -4.53 -5.70
C GLY A 117 -7.19 -3.69 -6.07
N LEU A 118 -8.30 -3.88 -5.36
CA LEU A 118 -9.54 -3.12 -5.57
C LEU A 118 -9.37 -1.61 -5.29
N LEU A 119 -8.58 -1.24 -4.29
CA LEU A 119 -8.32 0.17 -4.01
C LEU A 119 -7.42 0.81 -5.07
N LEU A 120 -6.46 0.05 -5.61
CA LEU A 120 -5.58 0.52 -6.68
C LEU A 120 -6.35 0.70 -7.99
N SER A 121 -7.30 -0.18 -8.32
CA SER A 121 -8.11 -0.05 -9.54
C SER A 121 -9.03 1.19 -9.52
N LYS A 122 -9.39 1.67 -8.33
CA LYS A 122 -10.20 2.89 -8.13
C LYS A 122 -9.39 4.18 -8.18
N LEU A 123 -8.06 4.11 -8.31
CA LEU A 123 -7.18 5.28 -8.28
C LEU A 123 -6.61 5.60 -9.66
N PRO A 124 -6.79 6.82 -10.16
CA PRO A 124 -6.10 7.26 -11.36
C PRO A 124 -4.59 7.41 -11.10
N ASP A 125 -3.80 7.32 -12.16
CA ASP A 125 -2.32 7.37 -12.07
C ASP A 125 -1.78 8.62 -11.36
N ALA A 126 -2.48 9.75 -11.48
CA ALA A 126 -2.14 10.99 -10.78
C ALA A 126 -2.19 10.83 -9.25
N GLU A 127 -3.14 10.04 -8.75
CA GLU A 127 -3.38 9.79 -7.33
C GLU A 127 -2.53 8.62 -6.79
N LEU A 128 -2.04 7.75 -7.67
CA LEU A 128 -1.10 6.68 -7.31
C LEU A 128 0.29 7.23 -6.93
N ARG A 129 0.76 8.30 -7.58
CA ARG A 129 2.08 8.89 -7.31
C ARG A 129 2.28 9.30 -5.84
N PRO A 130 1.34 10.00 -5.19
CA PRO A 130 1.42 10.25 -3.76
C PRO A 130 1.50 8.99 -2.90
N VAL A 131 0.77 7.91 -3.25
CA VAL A 131 0.82 6.64 -2.53
C VAL A 131 2.22 6.02 -2.64
N LEU A 132 2.79 5.98 -3.85
CA LEU A 132 4.15 5.49 -4.08
C LEU A 132 5.21 6.29 -3.31
N ARG A 133 5.04 7.62 -3.23
CA ARG A 133 5.91 8.48 -2.40
C ARG A 133 5.79 8.14 -0.92
N LEU A 134 4.57 7.95 -0.42
CA LEU A 134 4.33 7.52 0.96
C LEU A 134 5.01 6.19 1.24
N VAL A 135 4.79 5.17 0.39
CA VAL A 135 5.42 3.84 0.54
C VAL A 135 6.94 3.95 0.66
N LYS A 136 7.59 4.77 -0.18
CA LYS A 136 9.05 4.99 -0.12
C LYS A 136 9.52 5.68 1.17
N SER A 137 8.67 6.48 1.80
CA SER A 137 9.01 7.23 3.03
C SER A 137 8.77 6.43 4.31
N LEU A 138 8.00 5.33 4.23
CA LEU A 138 7.72 4.49 5.39
C LEU A 138 8.95 3.67 5.76
N LYS A 139 9.28 3.64 7.05
CA LYS A 139 10.33 2.76 7.57
C LYS A 139 9.82 1.32 7.62
N PRO A 140 10.39 0.39 6.82
CA PRO A 140 9.97 -0.99 6.82
C PRO A 140 10.63 -1.79 7.95
N HIS A 141 9.99 -2.90 8.34
CA HIS A 141 10.55 -3.91 9.23
C HIS A 141 11.79 -4.58 8.61
N GLY A 142 12.69 -5.11 9.44
CA GLY A 142 13.93 -5.74 8.99
C GLY A 142 13.69 -6.92 8.03
N ASP A 143 12.67 -7.74 8.30
CA ASP A 143 12.30 -8.86 7.44
C ASP A 143 11.90 -8.41 6.03
N PHE A 144 11.19 -7.29 5.93
CA PHE A 144 10.81 -6.71 4.65
C PHE A 144 12.05 -6.22 3.88
N GLN A 145 12.99 -5.56 4.56
CA GLN A 145 14.24 -5.10 3.95
C GLN A 145 15.02 -6.27 3.38
N PHE A 146 15.20 -7.33 4.17
CA PHE A 146 15.87 -8.55 3.75
C PHE A 146 15.23 -9.18 2.50
N MET A 147 13.90 -9.21 2.43
CA MET A 147 13.17 -9.72 1.27
C MET A 147 13.38 -8.89 -0.01
N ALA A 148 13.49 -7.57 0.12
CA ALA A 148 13.72 -6.67 -1.01
C ALA A 148 15.18 -6.73 -1.47
N GLU A 149 16.13 -6.82 -0.54
CA GLU A 149 17.58 -6.88 -0.80
C GLU A 149 18.02 -8.21 -1.41
N LYS A 150 17.55 -9.35 -0.88
CA LYS A 150 17.86 -10.68 -1.42
C LYS A 150 17.48 -10.84 -2.90
N ARG A 151 16.58 -9.98 -3.39
CA ARG A 151 16.06 -9.99 -4.75
C ARG A 151 16.68 -8.94 -5.66
N GLN A 152 17.49 -8.03 -5.13
CA GLN A 152 18.31 -7.16 -5.96
C GLN A 152 19.41 -7.98 -6.63
N VAL A 153 19.25 -8.24 -7.92
CA VAL A 153 20.34 -8.81 -8.73
C VAL A 153 21.36 -7.69 -8.95
N PRO A 154 22.66 -7.89 -8.65
CA PRO A 154 23.68 -6.89 -8.95
C PRO A 154 23.80 -6.73 -10.46
N ALA A 155 23.93 -5.49 -10.92
CA ALA A 155 23.97 -5.12 -12.34
C ALA A 155 25.09 -5.83 -13.16
N ASP A 156 26.09 -6.43 -12.49
CA ASP A 156 27.27 -7.07 -13.10
C ASP A 156 27.59 -8.49 -12.56
N GLY A 157 26.64 -9.20 -11.93
CA GLY A 157 26.88 -10.56 -11.41
C GLY A 157 26.49 -11.68 -12.39
N PRO A 158 27.20 -12.83 -12.43
CA PRO A 158 26.78 -13.97 -13.24
C PRO A 158 25.43 -14.50 -12.75
N PRO A 159 24.62 -15.16 -13.61
CA PRO A 159 23.32 -15.68 -13.22
C PRO A 159 23.48 -16.66 -12.06
N LEU A 160 22.83 -16.36 -10.94
CA LEU A 160 22.81 -17.22 -9.76
C LEU A 160 22.12 -18.53 -10.13
N GLY A 161 22.86 -19.64 -9.96
CA GLY A 161 22.34 -20.99 -10.14
C GLY A 161 21.11 -21.26 -9.28
N THR A 162 20.27 -22.17 -9.78
CA THR A 162 19.02 -22.64 -9.18
C THR A 162 19.13 -22.84 -7.66
N PRO A 163 18.30 -22.16 -6.83
CA PRO A 163 18.22 -22.50 -5.41
C PRO A 163 17.43 -23.80 -5.24
N THR A 164 18.12 -24.83 -4.74
CA THR A 164 17.50 -26.02 -4.15
C THR A 164 17.11 -25.68 -2.72
N GLU A 165 15.83 -25.37 -2.47
CA GLU A 165 15.24 -25.54 -1.14
C GLU A 165 13.72 -25.64 -1.22
N ASN A 166 13.21 -26.81 -0.83
CA ASN A 166 11.80 -27.19 -0.85
C ASN A 166 10.98 -26.27 0.07
N TRP A 167 10.16 -25.42 -0.53
CA TRP A 167 9.00 -24.82 0.14
C TRP A 167 7.74 -25.54 -0.37
N PRO A 168 6.78 -25.87 0.51
CA PRO A 168 5.58 -26.58 0.09
C PRO A 168 4.75 -25.68 -0.84
N GLU A 169 4.78 -26.00 -2.14
CA GLU A 169 3.89 -25.44 -3.15
C GLU A 169 2.48 -26.02 -2.97
N GLU A 170 1.77 -25.58 -1.93
CA GLU A 170 0.33 -25.86 -1.85
C GLU A 170 -0.44 -24.82 -2.68
N ASN A 171 -0.87 -25.30 -3.84
CA ASN A 171 -1.65 -24.61 -4.87
C ASN A 171 -2.89 -23.90 -4.33
N TYR A 172 -2.78 -22.59 -4.10
CA TYR A 172 -3.92 -21.68 -4.23
C TYR A 172 -3.64 -20.75 -5.41
N ARG A 173 -4.12 -21.16 -6.59
CA ARG A 173 -4.25 -20.27 -7.74
C ARG A 173 -5.24 -19.17 -7.39
N ILE A 174 -4.74 -17.97 -7.15
CA ILE A 174 -5.51 -16.75 -7.36
C ILE A 174 -4.79 -16.04 -8.50
N ASP A 175 -5.35 -16.13 -9.70
CA ASP A 175 -4.92 -15.29 -10.80
C ASP A 175 -5.30 -13.84 -10.44
N LEU A 176 -4.32 -12.93 -10.48
CA LEU A 176 -4.58 -11.51 -10.18
C LEU A 176 -5.45 -10.85 -11.25
N ASP A 177 -5.55 -11.47 -12.45
CA ASP A 177 -6.57 -11.15 -13.46
C ASP A 177 -7.98 -11.33 -12.87
N THR A 178 -8.20 -12.33 -12.00
CA THR A 178 -9.48 -12.56 -11.31
C THR A 178 -9.75 -11.57 -10.16
N LEU A 179 -8.75 -10.77 -9.75
CA LEU A 179 -8.93 -9.65 -8.80
C LEU A 179 -9.35 -8.36 -9.50
N LEU A 180 -9.23 -8.29 -10.83
CA LEU A 180 -9.48 -7.10 -11.64
C LEU A 180 -10.58 -7.29 -12.70
N ASP A 181 -10.95 -8.54 -13.02
CA ASP A 181 -12.17 -8.82 -13.78
C ASP A 181 -13.40 -8.59 -12.90
N GLY A 182 -14.16 -7.56 -13.27
CA GLY A 182 -15.32 -7.02 -12.55
C GLY A 182 -16.57 -7.91 -12.54
N ASP A 183 -16.42 -9.23 -12.47
CA ASP A 183 -17.52 -10.19 -12.34
C ASP A 183 -17.17 -11.21 -11.25
N ASN A 184 -17.47 -10.88 -9.99
CA ASN A 184 -17.66 -11.90 -8.97
C ASN A 184 -18.85 -11.54 -8.09
N ASP A 185 -19.97 -12.13 -8.49
CA ASP A 185 -21.18 -12.32 -7.72
C ASP A 185 -20.87 -13.17 -6.48
N LEU A 186 -20.44 -12.50 -5.39
CA LEU A 186 -20.29 -13.10 -4.06
C LEU A 186 -21.33 -12.48 -3.13
N THR A 187 -22.57 -12.90 -3.36
CA THR A 187 -23.65 -12.88 -2.38
C THR A 187 -23.20 -13.64 -1.12
N GLY A 188 -22.80 -12.91 -0.08
CA GLY A 188 -22.42 -13.55 1.19
C GLY A 188 -21.75 -12.67 2.25
N TYR A 189 -21.58 -11.37 2.04
CA TYR A 189 -21.14 -10.45 3.08
C TYR A 189 -22.04 -9.22 3.06
N TYR A 190 -22.70 -8.92 4.19
CA TYR A 190 -23.53 -7.73 4.35
C TYR A 190 -22.72 -6.48 3.94
N PRO A 191 -23.08 -5.79 2.85
CA PRO A 191 -22.52 -4.49 2.59
C PRO A 191 -23.16 -3.55 3.62
N ILE A 192 -22.33 -2.90 4.44
CA ILE A 192 -22.77 -1.63 5.00
C ILE A 192 -22.78 -0.68 3.79
N ASP A 193 -23.99 -0.46 3.30
CA ASP A 193 -24.29 0.42 2.18
C ASP A 193 -24.09 1.86 2.65
N LEU A 194 -22.86 2.37 2.52
CA LEU A 194 -22.49 3.74 2.89
C LEU A 194 -23.21 4.79 2.01
N ASP A 195 -23.80 4.38 0.90
CA ASP A 195 -24.58 5.23 0.01
C ASP A 195 -25.98 5.56 0.58
N ASN A 196 -26.38 4.93 1.70
CA ASN A 196 -27.64 5.19 2.40
C ASN A 196 -27.51 5.97 3.72
N ILE A 197 -26.30 6.42 4.09
CA ILE A 197 -26.14 7.32 5.24
C ILE A 197 -26.47 8.75 4.78
N ASN A 198 -27.72 9.15 4.95
CA ASN A 198 -28.14 10.54 4.77
C ASN A 198 -27.53 11.41 5.89
N LEU A 199 -26.32 11.91 5.68
CA LEU A 199 -25.59 12.82 6.57
C LEU A 199 -26.24 14.22 6.70
N PHE A 200 -27.39 14.44 6.06
CA PHE A 200 -28.10 15.72 6.03
C PHE A 200 -29.52 15.67 6.60
N ALA A 201 -29.92 14.61 7.31
CA ALA A 201 -31.18 14.66 8.05
C ALA A 201 -31.01 15.51 9.32
N PRO A 202 -31.72 16.64 9.47
CA PRO A 202 -31.76 17.33 10.75
C PRO A 202 -32.56 16.46 11.73
N THR A 203 -31.95 16.09 12.86
CA THR A 203 -32.67 15.46 13.96
C THR A 203 -33.41 16.55 14.74
N LEU A 204 -34.72 16.38 14.88
CA LEU A 204 -35.60 17.14 15.77
C LEU A 204 -35.29 16.84 17.25
#